data_AF-A0A1R0XIM3-F1
#
_entry.id   AF-A0A1R0XIM3-F1
#
_cell.length_a   1.000
_cell.length_b   1.000
_cell.length_c   1.000
_cell.angle_alpha   90.00
_cell.angle_beta   90.00
_cell.angle_gamma   90.00
#
_symmetry.space_group_name_H-M   'P 1'
#
loop_
_entity.id
_entity.type
_entity.pdbx_description
1 polymer ?
#
loop_
_entity_poly.entity_id
_entity_poly.type
_entity_poly.pdbx_seq_one_letter_code
_entity_poly.pdbx_strand_id
1 'polypeptide(L)'
;MSKIGRNDLCPCGSGKKYKKCCLGKETSAVESIMQLVNKEEAAASETVAEKQEPVAQPEVKLTLATLRKKVSRDLNWEHPAHEQLALHLIESMRESYDRELIWEALVLWNGYSRKTKPAVKKMGSFCAAIEFILSEEYGFSLTQADLAAKHEVTTPTISRKVKEMLNYIEEYGMGGAEEELLLLNISGSPKDQEQALLQKAMQTNSSNRRIQLAEAALEVYPDSPDAYLILAEEAENEADARAYLKSGMDAGERELGEVFFAENKGHFWDLHETRPYIRICKSYADSCWFSGNAEEAQKVLEHILELNPEDNTGARYLLTAAYLYTNKLKKTEKVLEKFGNDAAATVAYDRMVLEYKKNGITSQLKMLYRVARNVNKHVPGYLLGIKRLPHNLPDFVGMGDANEAIEYVIVHSRLWTSLPDLLKWMLKQQD
;
A
#
# COMPACT_ATOMS: atom_id res chain seq x y z
N MET A 1 13.24 -17.42 -19.49
CA MET A 1 13.52 -17.73 -18.08
C MET A 1 12.62 -16.85 -17.23
N SER A 2 11.80 -17.45 -16.38
CA SER A 2 10.71 -16.76 -15.65
C SER A 2 11.29 -15.83 -14.58
N LYS A 3 10.92 -14.54 -14.60
CA LYS A 3 11.15 -13.63 -13.48
C LYS A 3 10.37 -14.15 -12.28
N ILE A 4 11.07 -14.37 -11.17
CA ILE A 4 10.52 -14.86 -9.91
C ILE A 4 9.75 -13.73 -9.21
N GLY A 5 8.53 -14.03 -8.78
CA GLY A 5 7.65 -13.10 -8.09
C GLY A 5 8.17 -12.74 -6.70
N ARG A 6 7.94 -11.49 -6.30
CA ARG A 6 8.31 -10.94 -4.98
C ARG A 6 7.83 -11.85 -3.82
N ASN A 7 6.69 -12.52 -3.98
CA ASN A 7 6.12 -13.44 -2.99
C ASN A 7 6.42 -14.93 -3.23
N ASP A 8 7.10 -15.31 -4.32
CA ASP A 8 7.44 -16.71 -4.65
C ASP A 8 8.54 -17.26 -3.73
N LEU A 9 8.65 -18.58 -3.64
CA LEU A 9 9.78 -19.22 -2.97
C LEU A 9 11.11 -18.82 -3.64
N CYS A 10 12.06 -18.37 -2.83
CA CYS A 10 13.32 -17.84 -3.27
C CYS A 10 14.17 -18.95 -3.91
N PRO A 11 14.74 -18.72 -5.12
CA PRO A 11 15.40 -19.76 -5.90
C PRO A 11 16.75 -20.19 -5.32
N CYS A 12 17.27 -19.49 -4.31
CA CYS A 12 18.49 -19.87 -3.59
C CYS A 12 18.31 -21.09 -2.67
N GLY A 13 17.12 -21.70 -2.64
CA GLY A 13 16.83 -22.90 -1.84
C GLY A 13 16.63 -22.62 -0.35
N SER A 14 16.46 -21.35 0.04
CA SER A 14 16.31 -20.95 1.44
C SER A 14 14.94 -21.29 2.06
N GLY A 15 13.96 -21.69 1.24
CA GLY A 15 12.58 -21.93 1.68
C GLY A 15 11.79 -20.66 2.04
N LYS A 16 12.36 -19.47 1.87
CA LYS A 16 11.72 -18.17 2.17
C LYS A 16 11.13 -17.51 0.91
N LYS A 17 10.18 -16.59 1.06
CA LYS A 17 9.68 -15.75 -0.06
C LYS A 17 10.80 -14.85 -0.63
N TYR A 18 10.85 -14.62 -1.95
CA TYR A 18 11.96 -13.94 -2.65
C TYR A 18 12.24 -12.52 -2.10
N LYS A 19 11.19 -11.76 -1.77
CA LYS A 19 11.28 -10.44 -1.10
C LYS A 19 11.97 -10.45 0.25
N LYS A 20 11.90 -11.58 0.96
CA LYS A 20 12.45 -11.76 2.30
C LYS A 20 13.80 -12.49 2.26
N CYS A 21 14.44 -12.59 1.10
CA CYS A 21 15.69 -13.31 0.95
C CYS A 21 16.71 -12.60 0.06
N CYS A 22 16.46 -12.48 -1.25
CA CYS A 22 17.47 -11.98 -2.19
C CYS A 22 17.11 -10.63 -2.81
N LEU A 23 15.84 -10.22 -2.75
CA LEU A 23 15.37 -8.99 -3.40
C LEU A 23 16.02 -7.70 -2.84
N GLY A 24 16.32 -7.66 -1.54
CA GLY A 24 16.95 -6.51 -0.89
C GLY A 24 18.47 -6.46 -1.00
N LYS A 25 19.10 -7.41 -1.72
CA LYS A 25 20.57 -7.43 -1.92
C LYS A 25 20.99 -6.92 -3.30
N GLU A 26 20.05 -6.44 -4.10
CA GLU A 26 20.31 -5.80 -5.40
C GLU A 26 20.25 -4.26 -5.29
N THR A 27 21.08 -3.67 -4.42
CA THR A 27 21.29 -2.22 -4.38
C THR A 27 22.73 -1.93 -4.81
N SER A 28 22.92 -1.67 -6.11
CA SER A 28 24.18 -1.11 -6.64
C SER A 28 24.04 -0.40 -7.99
N ALA A 29 22.84 -0.23 -8.56
CA ALA A 29 22.67 0.41 -9.87
C ALA A 29 21.74 1.63 -9.88
N VAL A 30 20.94 1.83 -8.82
CA VAL A 30 19.99 2.97 -8.72
C VAL A 30 20.66 4.19 -8.06
N GLU A 31 21.61 3.98 -7.16
CA GLU A 31 22.40 5.07 -6.56
C GLU A 31 23.31 5.80 -7.57
N SER A 32 23.73 5.12 -8.65
CA SER A 32 24.59 5.72 -9.69
C SER A 32 23.83 6.58 -10.72
N ILE A 33 22.49 6.58 -10.72
CA ILE A 33 21.67 7.33 -11.68
C ILE A 33 21.12 8.63 -11.07
N MET A 34 20.88 8.66 -9.75
CA MET A 34 20.42 9.89 -9.07
C MET A 34 21.49 10.99 -8.94
N GLN A 35 22.78 10.68 -9.13
CA GLN A 35 23.86 11.68 -9.07
C GLN A 35 24.13 12.41 -10.40
N LEU A 36 23.41 12.09 -11.48
CA LEU A 36 23.61 12.71 -12.80
C LEU A 36 22.43 13.58 -13.28
N VAL A 37 21.33 13.67 -12.53
CA VAL A 37 20.15 14.46 -12.93
C VAL A 37 20.07 15.83 -12.23
N ASN A 38 20.91 16.11 -11.23
CA ASN A 38 20.95 17.41 -10.54
C ASN A 38 21.95 18.43 -11.15
N LYS A 39 22.08 18.43 -12.47
CA LYS A 39 22.71 19.52 -13.23
C LYS A 39 21.96 19.68 -14.55
N GLU A 40 20.76 20.26 -14.53
CA GLU A 40 20.20 20.98 -15.69
C GLU A 40 18.88 21.74 -15.44
N GLU A 41 18.28 21.71 -14.24
CA GLU A 41 17.07 22.50 -13.93
C GLU A 41 17.33 23.63 -12.91
N ALA A 42 18.42 24.37 -13.11
CA ALA A 42 18.72 25.60 -12.37
C ALA A 42 18.89 26.79 -13.32
N ALA A 43 17.93 27.01 -14.21
CA ALA A 43 17.84 28.21 -15.04
C ALA A 43 16.45 28.37 -15.70
N ALA A 44 15.36 28.39 -14.92
CA ALA A 44 14.12 28.99 -15.42
C ALA A 44 13.15 29.36 -14.28
N SER A 45 12.83 30.66 -14.26
CA SER A 45 11.64 31.28 -13.67
C SER A 45 11.63 31.59 -12.17
N GLU A 46 12.21 32.75 -11.86
CA GLU A 46 11.78 33.61 -10.76
C GLU A 46 10.39 34.24 -11.03
N THR A 47 9.75 34.69 -9.94
CA THR A 47 8.50 35.48 -9.80
C THR A 47 7.22 34.63 -9.92
N VAL A 48 6.41 34.43 -8.86
CA VAL A 48 5.78 35.39 -7.95
C VAL A 48 5.76 34.83 -6.52
N ALA A 49 6.24 35.63 -5.56
CA ALA A 49 6.16 35.33 -4.14
C ALA A 49 4.87 35.92 -3.55
N GLU A 50 3.90 35.07 -3.23
CA GLU A 50 2.83 35.40 -2.29
C GLU A 50 3.18 34.82 -0.92
N LYS A 51 3.20 35.73 0.07
CA LYS A 51 3.55 35.45 1.46
C LYS A 51 2.45 34.61 2.11
N GLN A 52 2.79 33.38 2.47
CA GLN A 52 2.19 32.71 3.62
C GLN A 52 3.29 32.53 4.66
N GLU A 53 3.17 33.23 5.77
CA GLU A 53 3.98 32.99 6.96
C GLU A 53 3.63 31.60 7.51
N PRO A 54 4.62 30.73 7.83
CA PRO A 54 4.33 29.55 8.61
C PRO A 54 3.97 30.00 10.03
N VAL A 55 2.77 29.66 10.46
CA VAL A 55 2.39 29.71 11.88
C VAL A 55 3.31 28.75 12.61
N ALA A 56 4.35 29.30 13.24
CA ALA A 56 5.26 28.57 14.10
C ALA A 56 4.49 28.08 15.32
N GLN A 57 4.10 26.80 15.30
CA GLN A 57 3.79 26.10 16.54
C GLN A 57 5.11 25.81 17.27
N PRO A 58 5.16 25.92 18.61
CA PRO A 58 6.38 25.64 19.34
C PRO A 58 6.67 24.13 19.30
N GLU A 59 7.64 23.71 18.48
CA GLU A 59 8.21 22.37 18.55
C GLU A 59 8.70 22.10 19.97
N VAL A 60 8.01 21.23 20.71
CA VAL A 60 8.56 20.70 21.97
C VAL A 60 9.63 19.69 21.60
N LYS A 61 10.86 20.16 21.34
CA LYS A 61 12.00 19.27 21.12
C LYS A 61 12.15 18.32 22.30
N LEU A 62 12.14 17.00 22.04
CA LEU A 62 12.42 16.00 23.06
C LEU A 62 13.82 16.28 23.64
N THR A 63 13.91 16.40 24.97
CA THR A 63 15.19 16.52 25.69
C THR A 63 15.39 15.30 26.58
N LEU A 64 16.63 15.02 27.00
CA LEU A 64 16.89 13.96 27.99
C LEU A 64 16.10 14.18 29.29
N ALA A 65 15.90 15.42 29.70
CA ALA A 65 15.09 15.75 30.87
C ALA A 65 13.61 15.41 30.63
N THR A 66 13.10 15.73 29.43
CA THR A 66 11.73 15.37 29.02
C THR A 66 11.57 13.85 28.99
N LEU A 67 12.50 13.10 28.39
CA LEU A 67 12.46 11.64 28.34
C LEU A 67 12.41 11.00 29.73
N ARG A 68 13.28 11.42 30.66
CA ARG A 68 13.26 10.93 32.04
C ARG A 68 11.96 11.27 32.76
N LYS A 69 11.38 12.44 32.50
CA LYS A 69 10.06 12.83 33.01
C LYS A 69 8.96 11.92 32.47
N LYS A 70 8.98 11.61 31.16
CA LYS A 70 8.02 10.70 30.54
C LYS A 70 8.10 9.29 31.13
N VAL A 71 9.31 8.75 31.31
CA VAL A 71 9.50 7.43 31.95
C VAL A 71 8.89 7.38 33.35
N SER A 72 9.05 8.43 34.14
CA SER A 72 8.61 8.44 35.56
C SER A 72 7.16 8.88 35.77
N ARG A 73 6.52 9.55 34.79
CA ARG A 73 5.18 10.15 34.96
C ARG A 73 4.15 9.73 33.93
N ASP A 74 4.58 9.49 32.69
CA ASP A 74 3.67 9.25 31.57
C ASP A 74 3.57 7.74 31.25
N LEU A 75 4.64 6.98 31.48
CA LEU A 75 4.69 5.53 31.21
C LEU A 75 4.31 4.70 32.44
N ASN A 76 3.57 3.62 32.20
CA ASN A 76 3.11 2.69 33.24
C ASN A 76 4.07 1.49 33.37
N TRP A 77 4.46 1.13 34.59
CA TRP A 77 5.39 0.02 34.85
C TRP A 77 4.79 -1.01 35.80
N GLU A 78 4.81 -2.28 35.40
CA GLU A 78 4.37 -3.40 36.24
C GLU A 78 5.36 -3.75 37.35
N HIS A 79 6.63 -3.31 37.22
CA HIS A 79 7.69 -3.59 38.17
C HIS A 79 8.77 -2.48 38.18
N PRO A 80 9.33 -2.09 39.34
CA PRO A 80 10.36 -1.04 39.42
C PRO A 80 11.61 -1.31 38.57
N ALA A 81 12.00 -2.59 38.44
CA ALA A 81 13.12 -2.97 37.57
C ALA A 81 12.89 -2.66 36.08
N HIS A 82 11.63 -2.55 35.63
CA HIS A 82 11.30 -2.17 34.26
C HIS A 82 11.51 -0.67 34.05
N GLU A 83 11.06 0.16 34.99
CA GLU A 83 11.31 1.61 34.99
C GLU A 83 12.82 1.91 35.04
N GLN A 84 13.57 1.21 35.90
CA GLN A 84 15.02 1.39 36.00
C GLN A 84 15.75 1.03 34.70
N LEU A 85 15.29 0.01 33.98
CA LEU A 85 15.86 -0.35 32.68
C LEU A 85 15.58 0.74 31.65
N ALA A 86 14.38 1.33 31.62
CA ALA A 86 14.08 2.48 30.78
C ALA A 86 15.01 3.67 31.06
N LEU A 87 15.24 4.02 32.33
CA LEU A 87 16.21 5.07 32.67
C LEU A 87 17.64 4.71 32.23
N HIS A 88 18.02 3.43 32.34
CA HIS A 88 19.31 2.96 31.85
C HIS A 88 19.45 3.04 30.33
N LEU A 89 18.39 2.74 29.57
CA LEU A 89 18.35 2.92 28.11
C LEU A 89 18.61 4.37 27.70
N ILE A 90 17.99 5.33 28.41
CA ILE A 90 18.26 6.76 28.16
C ILE A 90 19.75 7.04 28.30
N GLU A 91 20.38 6.59 29.39
CA GLU A 91 21.82 6.83 29.59
C GLU A 91 22.71 6.07 28.60
N SER A 92 22.38 4.84 28.22
CA SER A 92 23.19 4.04 27.29
C SER A 92 23.12 4.54 25.85
N MET A 93 22.04 5.25 25.51
CA MET A 93 21.78 5.73 24.15
C MET A 93 22.00 7.24 23.98
N ARG A 94 22.10 8.03 25.07
CA ARG A 94 22.09 9.51 25.02
C ARG A 94 23.13 10.18 24.11
N GLU A 95 24.27 9.54 23.86
CA GLU A 95 25.38 10.11 23.10
C GLU A 95 25.36 9.71 21.63
N SER A 96 24.81 8.53 21.32
CA SER A 96 24.90 7.92 19.99
C SER A 96 23.61 8.00 19.18
N TYR A 97 22.49 8.35 19.81
CA TYR A 97 21.18 8.35 19.19
C TYR A 97 20.43 9.67 19.44
N ASP A 98 19.59 10.03 18.48
CA ASP A 98 18.65 11.15 18.62
C ASP A 98 17.57 10.83 19.67
N ARG A 99 16.76 11.82 20.02
CA ARG A 99 15.87 11.72 21.19
C ARG A 99 14.61 10.94 20.85
N GLU A 100 14.23 10.99 19.58
CA GLU A 100 13.13 10.31 18.94
C GLU A 100 13.37 8.79 18.96
N LEU A 101 14.56 8.33 18.56
CA LEU A 101 14.90 6.92 18.58
C LEU A 101 15.08 6.37 20.00
N ILE A 102 15.60 7.17 20.93
CA ILE A 102 15.61 6.79 22.36
C ILE A 102 14.18 6.62 22.87
N TRP A 103 13.26 7.48 22.45
CA TRP A 103 11.86 7.36 22.81
C TRP A 103 11.22 6.08 22.24
N GLU A 104 11.53 5.69 21.00
CA GLU A 104 11.12 4.40 20.42
C GLU A 104 11.62 3.20 21.24
N ALA A 105 12.87 3.22 21.69
CA ALA A 105 13.41 2.19 22.56
C ALA A 105 12.62 2.06 23.88
N LEU A 106 12.20 3.20 24.45
CA LEU A 106 11.43 3.25 25.69
C LEU A 106 10.01 2.73 25.51
N VAL A 107 9.37 3.06 24.40
CA VAL A 107 8.01 2.59 24.07
C VAL A 107 8.00 1.08 23.86
N LEU A 108 8.93 0.55 23.06
CA LEU A 108 9.08 -0.89 22.87
C LEU A 108 9.28 -1.61 24.21
N TRP A 109 10.15 -1.08 25.07
CA TRP A 109 10.37 -1.67 26.38
C TRP A 109 9.12 -1.58 27.27
N ASN A 110 8.40 -0.45 27.24
CA ASN A 110 7.20 -0.27 28.05
C ASN A 110 6.12 -1.27 27.66
N GLY A 111 5.78 -1.36 26.38
CA GLY A 111 4.81 -2.32 25.85
C GLY A 111 5.20 -3.76 26.17
N TYR A 112 6.44 -4.15 25.83
CA TYR A 112 6.94 -5.50 26.06
C TYR A 112 6.90 -5.87 27.54
N SER A 113 7.37 -4.98 28.42
CA SER A 113 7.48 -5.27 29.86
C SER A 113 6.13 -5.36 30.56
N ARG A 114 5.15 -4.53 30.17
CA ARG A 114 3.77 -4.59 30.68
C ARG A 114 3.08 -5.90 30.29
N LYS A 115 3.26 -6.32 29.03
CA LYS A 115 2.61 -7.51 28.49
C LYS A 115 3.23 -8.81 28.99
N THR A 116 4.56 -8.92 28.94
CA THR A 116 5.26 -10.18 29.19
C THR A 116 5.77 -10.33 30.63
N LYS A 117 5.78 -9.23 31.40
CA LYS A 117 6.25 -9.15 32.79
C LYS A 117 7.61 -9.84 33.00
N PRO A 118 8.65 -9.47 32.21
CA PRO A 118 9.89 -10.21 32.17
C PRO A 118 10.72 -10.00 33.45
N ALA A 119 11.44 -11.04 33.87
CA ALA A 119 12.41 -10.91 34.95
C ALA A 119 13.71 -10.25 34.45
N VAL A 120 14.01 -9.04 34.95
CA VAL A 120 15.23 -8.29 34.60
C VAL A 120 16.36 -8.66 35.54
N LYS A 121 17.16 -9.67 35.17
CA LYS A 121 18.36 -10.06 35.94
C LYS A 121 19.60 -9.24 35.58
N LYS A 122 19.77 -8.92 34.29
CA LYS A 122 20.85 -8.06 33.77
C LYS A 122 20.25 -7.10 32.75
N MET A 123 20.21 -5.81 33.08
CA MET A 123 19.59 -4.77 32.24
C MET A 123 20.17 -4.77 30.81
N GLY A 124 21.49 -4.94 30.69
CA GLY A 124 22.20 -5.01 29.41
C GLY A 124 21.66 -6.06 28.43
N SER A 125 21.01 -7.13 28.91
CA SER A 125 20.44 -8.16 28.03
C SER A 125 19.26 -7.66 27.19
N PHE A 126 18.38 -6.84 27.78
CA PHE A 126 17.27 -6.23 27.06
C PHE A 126 17.70 -4.95 26.34
N CYS A 127 18.60 -4.16 26.93
CA CYS A 127 19.09 -2.94 26.28
C CYS A 127 19.80 -3.26 24.96
N ALA A 128 20.70 -4.25 24.96
CA ALA A 128 21.34 -4.71 23.74
C ALA A 128 20.36 -5.28 22.71
N ALA A 129 19.29 -5.94 23.15
CA ALA A 129 18.28 -6.49 22.24
C ALA A 129 17.45 -5.38 21.58
N ILE A 130 17.04 -4.37 22.35
CA ILE A 130 16.29 -3.21 21.83
C ILE A 130 17.15 -2.40 20.87
N GLU A 131 18.39 -2.08 21.24
CA GLU A 131 19.33 -1.37 20.35
C GLU A 131 19.58 -2.17 19.05
N PHE A 132 19.69 -3.50 19.14
CA PHE A 132 19.84 -4.35 17.96
C PHE A 132 18.60 -4.32 17.05
N ILE A 133 17.39 -4.42 17.62
CA ILE A 133 16.14 -4.39 16.85
C ILE A 133 16.00 -3.05 16.12
N LEU A 134 16.23 -1.93 16.82
CA LEU A 134 16.16 -0.60 16.21
C LEU A 134 17.26 -0.41 15.16
N SER A 135 18.45 -0.96 15.38
CA SER A 135 19.52 -0.95 14.36
C SER A 135 19.12 -1.66 13.07
N GLU A 136 18.43 -2.80 13.16
CA GLU A 136 17.95 -3.52 11.98
C GLU A 136 16.84 -2.74 11.26
N GLU A 137 15.96 -2.06 11.99
CA GLU A 137 14.87 -1.26 11.41
C GLU A 137 15.38 0.00 10.70
N TYR A 138 16.33 0.71 11.31
CA TYR A 138 16.84 2.01 10.82
C TYR A 138 18.16 1.91 10.04
N GLY A 139 18.74 0.73 9.91
CA GLY A 139 19.93 0.49 9.09
C GLY A 139 21.26 0.93 9.71
N PHE A 140 21.35 1.08 11.03
CA PHE A 140 22.58 1.49 11.73
C PHE A 140 23.72 0.43 11.67
N SER A 141 23.44 -0.77 11.13
CA SER A 141 24.42 -1.83 10.88
C SER A 141 25.21 -2.29 12.12
N LEU A 142 24.61 -2.22 13.32
CA LEU A 142 25.22 -2.70 14.56
C LEU A 142 25.17 -4.23 14.62
N THR A 143 26.30 -4.86 14.96
CA THR A 143 26.32 -6.31 15.15
C THR A 143 25.97 -6.68 16.59
N GLN A 144 25.46 -7.90 16.79
CA GLN A 144 25.27 -8.43 18.15
C GLN A 144 26.58 -8.51 18.94
N ALA A 145 27.73 -8.63 18.26
CA ALA A 145 29.04 -8.67 18.93
C ALA A 145 29.41 -7.31 19.53
N ASP A 146 29.14 -6.21 18.81
CA ASP A 146 29.39 -4.85 19.27
C ASP A 146 28.53 -4.53 20.50
N LEU A 147 27.24 -4.89 20.42
CA LEU A 147 26.29 -4.67 21.52
C LEU A 147 26.56 -5.59 22.72
N ALA A 148 27.07 -6.81 22.48
CA ALA A 148 27.51 -7.71 23.54
C ALA A 148 28.65 -7.09 24.36
N ALA A 149 29.64 -6.49 23.68
CA ALA A 149 30.71 -5.76 24.36
C ALA A 149 30.18 -4.52 25.09
N LYS A 150 29.37 -3.69 24.44
CA LYS A 150 28.80 -2.45 25.02
C LYS A 150 28.01 -2.70 26.30
N HIS A 151 27.17 -3.74 26.33
CA HIS A 151 26.27 -4.03 27.44
C HIS A 151 26.76 -5.15 28.36
N GLU A 152 28.00 -5.59 28.17
CA GLU A 152 28.66 -6.68 28.92
C GLU A 152 27.86 -7.99 28.94
N VAL A 153 27.18 -8.33 27.85
CA VAL A 153 26.40 -9.57 27.71
C VAL A 153 26.98 -10.46 26.62
N THR A 154 26.44 -11.67 26.47
CA THR A 154 26.88 -12.60 25.42
C THR A 154 25.97 -12.50 24.19
N THR A 155 26.53 -12.72 23.00
CA THR A 155 25.73 -12.73 21.76
C THR A 155 24.55 -13.72 21.78
N PRO A 156 24.63 -14.94 22.39
CA PRO A 156 23.47 -15.81 22.50
C PRO A 156 22.37 -15.24 23.43
N THR A 157 22.76 -14.46 24.43
CA THR A 157 21.80 -13.77 25.32
C THR A 157 21.01 -12.73 24.53
N ILE A 158 21.70 -11.93 23.71
CA ILE A 158 21.08 -10.93 22.83
C ILE A 158 20.16 -11.64 21.85
N SER A 159 20.65 -12.63 21.11
CA SER A 159 19.87 -13.39 20.13
C SER A 159 18.55 -13.93 20.71
N ARG A 160 18.59 -14.51 21.92
CA ARG A 160 17.38 -14.97 22.61
C ARG A 160 16.42 -13.82 22.93
N LYS A 161 16.91 -12.70 23.48
CA LYS A 161 16.06 -11.55 23.83
C LYS A 161 15.49 -10.84 22.61
N VAL A 162 16.27 -10.73 21.54
CA VAL A 162 15.82 -10.25 20.23
C VAL A 162 14.68 -11.13 19.73
N LYS A 163 14.83 -12.46 19.77
CA LYS A 163 13.76 -13.38 19.36
C LYS A 163 12.49 -13.21 20.21
N GLU A 164 12.62 -13.13 21.53
CA GLU A 164 11.48 -12.90 22.42
C GLU A 164 10.76 -11.58 22.12
N MET A 165 11.50 -10.49 21.88
CA MET A 165 10.95 -9.17 21.57
C MET A 165 10.39 -9.09 20.16
N LEU A 166 11.01 -9.72 19.16
CA LEU A 166 10.46 -9.80 17.81
C LEU A 166 9.16 -10.59 17.77
N ASN A 167 9.05 -11.68 18.54
CA ASN A 167 7.78 -12.40 18.69
C ASN A 167 6.71 -11.50 19.32
N TYR A 168 7.07 -10.70 20.33
CA TYR A 168 6.15 -9.72 20.92
C TYR A 168 5.74 -8.65 19.90
N ILE A 169 6.67 -8.09 19.12
CA ILE A 169 6.38 -7.09 18.10
C ILE A 169 5.49 -7.69 17.00
N GLU A 170 5.72 -8.95 16.65
CA GLU A 170 4.89 -9.67 15.68
C GLU A 170 3.46 -9.86 16.20
N GLU A 171 3.29 -10.17 17.48
CA GLU A 171 1.98 -10.45 18.08
C GLU A 171 1.23 -9.19 18.56
N TYR A 172 1.94 -8.14 18.98
CA TYR A 172 1.38 -6.97 19.68
C TYR A 172 1.89 -5.60 19.21
N GLY A 173 2.89 -5.54 18.34
CA GLY A 173 3.51 -4.28 17.87
C GLY A 173 4.55 -3.66 18.80
N MET A 174 5.10 -2.51 18.40
CA MET A 174 6.10 -1.77 19.19
C MET A 174 5.48 -0.91 20.30
N GLY A 175 4.18 -0.65 20.24
CA GLY A 175 3.36 0.15 21.17
C GLY A 175 1.92 0.25 20.64
N GLY A 176 0.94 0.60 21.48
CA GLY A 176 -0.44 0.86 21.05
C GLY A 176 -0.59 2.23 20.38
N ALA A 177 -1.81 2.59 19.95
CA ALA A 177 -2.05 3.84 19.22
C ALA A 177 -1.61 5.08 20.00
N GLU A 178 -1.87 5.13 21.31
CA GLU A 178 -1.45 6.24 22.18
C GLU A 178 0.07 6.41 22.20
N GLU A 179 0.82 5.30 22.30
CA GLU A 179 2.28 5.36 22.31
C GLU A 179 2.85 5.76 20.94
N GLU A 180 2.24 5.33 19.83
CA GLU A 180 2.62 5.74 18.47
C GLU A 180 2.37 7.22 18.19
N LEU A 181 1.23 7.75 18.59
CA LEU A 181 0.96 9.18 18.44
C LEU A 181 1.94 10.03 19.27
N LEU A 182 2.30 9.54 20.45
CA LEU A 182 3.30 10.18 21.30
C LEU A 182 4.70 10.11 20.67
N LEU A 183 5.04 9.02 19.98
CA LEU A 183 6.28 8.88 19.20
C LEU A 183 6.37 9.89 18.07
N LEU A 184 5.27 10.07 17.35
CA LEU A 184 5.20 10.99 16.22
C LEU A 184 5.04 12.45 16.66
N ASN A 185 4.95 12.74 17.97
CA ASN A 185 4.65 14.05 18.55
C ASN A 185 3.40 14.70 17.91
N ILE A 186 2.42 13.90 17.48
CA ILE A 186 1.25 14.44 16.77
C ILE A 186 0.27 15.00 17.80
N SER A 187 0.10 16.31 17.76
CA SER A 187 -1.01 17.02 18.41
C SER A 187 -1.96 17.54 17.35
N GLY A 188 -3.26 17.31 17.49
CA GLY A 188 -4.24 17.68 16.47
C GLY A 188 -5.61 17.06 16.72
N SER A 189 -6.51 17.21 15.75
CA SER A 189 -7.78 16.49 15.75
C SER A 189 -7.55 14.98 15.57
N PRO A 190 -8.54 14.12 15.91
CA PRO A 190 -8.45 12.69 15.64
C PRO A 190 -8.14 12.36 14.17
N LYS A 191 -8.60 13.19 13.24
CA LYS A 191 -8.31 13.05 11.81
C LYS A 191 -6.85 13.37 11.47
N ASP A 192 -6.25 14.41 12.08
CA ASP A 192 -4.82 14.71 11.88
C ASP A 192 -3.93 13.58 12.41
N GLN A 193 -4.33 12.98 13.54
CA GLN A 193 -3.67 11.83 14.15
C GLN A 193 -3.75 10.59 13.26
N GLU A 194 -4.93 10.29 12.72
CA GLU A 194 -5.12 9.21 11.75
C GLU A 194 -4.24 9.39 10.51
N GLN A 195 -4.24 10.57 9.90
CA GLN A 195 -3.48 10.82 8.68
C GLN A 195 -1.98 10.60 8.87
N ALA A 196 -1.44 11.00 10.01
CA ALA A 196 -0.03 10.81 10.30
C ALA A 196 0.34 9.34 10.61
N LEU A 197 -0.56 8.58 11.26
CA LEU A 197 -0.41 7.13 11.40
C LEU A 197 -0.42 6.43 10.03
N LEU A 198 -1.34 6.81 9.14
CA LEU A 198 -1.41 6.27 7.78
C LEU A 198 -0.20 6.65 6.92
N GLN A 199 0.29 7.88 7.02
CA GLN A 199 1.50 8.30 6.32
C GLN A 199 2.70 7.44 6.75
N LYS A 200 2.84 7.17 8.05
CA LYS A 200 3.87 6.26 8.55
C LYS A 200 3.65 4.84 8.03
N ALA A 201 2.41 4.36 8.00
CA ALA A 201 2.08 3.05 7.45
C ALA A 201 2.47 2.91 5.97
N MET A 202 2.35 3.97 5.16
CA MET A 202 2.78 3.96 3.75
C MET A 202 4.31 3.97 3.58
N GLN A 203 5.05 4.53 4.54
CA GLN A 203 6.51 4.61 4.49
C GLN A 203 7.20 3.33 5.01
N THR A 204 6.49 2.55 5.81
CA THR A 204 7.06 1.33 6.40
C THR A 204 7.00 0.15 5.43
N ASN A 205 8.11 -0.60 5.34
CA ASN A 205 8.22 -1.81 4.52
C ASN A 205 7.73 -3.10 5.22
N SER A 206 7.53 -3.06 6.53
CA SER A 206 7.07 -4.20 7.33
C SER A 206 5.55 -4.33 7.29
N SER A 207 5.07 -5.42 6.68
CA SER A 207 3.64 -5.79 6.58
C SER A 207 2.92 -5.75 7.92
N ASN A 208 3.47 -6.43 8.95
CA ASN A 208 2.88 -6.42 10.30
C ASN A 208 2.80 -5.00 10.89
N ARG A 209 3.80 -4.16 10.60
CA ARG A 209 3.82 -2.78 11.07
C ARG A 209 2.81 -1.90 10.32
N ARG A 210 2.59 -2.15 9.03
CA ARG A 210 1.51 -1.49 8.26
C ARG A 210 0.15 -1.79 8.86
N ILE A 211 -0.12 -3.07 9.19
CA ILE A 211 -1.35 -3.51 9.85
C ILE A 211 -1.52 -2.77 11.19
N GLN A 212 -0.51 -2.80 12.05
CA GLN A 212 -0.57 -2.17 13.37
C GLN A 212 -0.86 -0.66 13.30
N LEU A 213 -0.22 0.05 12.37
CA LEU A 213 -0.45 1.48 12.20
C LEU A 213 -1.84 1.78 11.64
N ALA A 214 -2.39 0.92 10.78
CA ALA A 214 -3.76 1.03 10.30
C ALA A 214 -4.79 0.71 11.39
N GLU A 215 -4.54 -0.29 12.23
CA GLU A 215 -5.39 -0.59 13.40
C GLU A 215 -5.37 0.56 14.40
N ALA A 216 -4.19 1.10 14.71
CA ALA A 216 -4.04 2.28 15.57
C ALA A 216 -4.77 3.51 15.00
N ALA A 217 -4.74 3.69 13.67
CA ALA A 217 -5.49 4.75 13.01
C ALA A 217 -7.01 4.59 13.23
N LEU A 218 -7.54 3.36 13.17
CA LEU A 218 -8.96 3.07 13.42
C LEU A 218 -9.37 3.21 14.89
N GLU A 219 -8.45 2.99 15.84
CA GLU A 219 -8.72 3.25 17.27
C GLU A 219 -8.98 4.75 17.53
N VAL A 220 -8.28 5.61 16.79
CA VAL A 220 -8.36 7.07 16.95
C VAL A 220 -9.47 7.67 16.08
N TYR A 221 -9.59 7.19 14.84
CA TYR A 221 -10.56 7.65 13.86
C TYR A 221 -11.21 6.44 13.15
N PRO A 222 -12.33 5.92 13.68
CA PRO A 222 -12.96 4.70 13.17
C PRO A 222 -13.50 4.81 11.74
N ASP A 223 -13.77 6.03 11.27
CA ASP A 223 -14.36 6.30 9.97
C ASP A 223 -13.28 6.60 8.91
N SER A 224 -12.16 5.85 8.91
CA SER A 224 -11.06 5.97 7.94
C SER A 224 -11.13 4.93 6.82
N PRO A 225 -11.49 5.30 5.57
CA PRO A 225 -11.41 4.39 4.43
C PRO A 225 -9.99 3.91 4.13
N ASP A 226 -8.99 4.80 4.24
CA ASP A 226 -7.61 4.47 3.88
C ASP A 226 -6.97 3.48 4.88
N ALA A 227 -7.33 3.52 6.18
CA ALA A 227 -6.91 2.51 7.13
C ALA A 227 -7.43 1.12 6.75
N TYR A 228 -8.72 1.01 6.42
CA TYR A 228 -9.31 -0.24 5.94
C TYR A 228 -8.70 -0.72 4.62
N LEU A 229 -8.31 0.20 3.73
CA LEU A 229 -7.62 -0.15 2.50
C LEU A 229 -6.26 -0.79 2.78
N ILE A 230 -5.47 -0.25 3.72
CA ILE A 230 -4.20 -0.86 4.13
C ILE A 230 -4.43 -2.27 4.69
N LEU A 231 -5.43 -2.45 5.55
CA LEU A 231 -5.78 -3.76 6.10
C LEU A 231 -6.19 -4.75 5.00
N ALA A 232 -6.91 -4.29 3.98
CA ALA A 232 -7.28 -5.11 2.84
C ALA A 232 -6.07 -5.54 1.99
N GLU A 233 -5.11 -4.64 1.77
CA GLU A 233 -3.87 -4.95 1.04
C GLU A 233 -2.98 -5.97 1.77
N GLU A 234 -3.03 -5.97 3.10
CA GLU A 234 -2.22 -6.84 3.96
C GLU A 234 -2.96 -8.14 4.37
N ALA A 235 -4.23 -8.28 4.01
CA ALA A 235 -5.02 -9.46 4.34
C ALA A 235 -4.43 -10.75 3.72
N GLU A 236 -4.48 -11.85 4.48
CA GLU A 236 -3.92 -13.13 4.03
C GLU A 236 -4.74 -13.81 2.92
N ASN A 237 -6.02 -13.45 2.81
CA ASN A 237 -6.94 -14.04 1.86
C ASN A 237 -7.96 -13.01 1.32
N GLU A 238 -8.52 -13.34 0.16
CA GLU A 238 -9.45 -12.50 -0.60
C GLU A 238 -10.82 -12.28 0.08
N ALA A 239 -11.20 -13.14 1.04
CA ALA A 239 -12.46 -12.98 1.76
C ALA A 239 -12.32 -11.88 2.83
N ASP A 240 -11.24 -11.94 3.61
CA ASP A 240 -10.92 -10.93 4.62
C ASP A 240 -10.61 -9.58 3.97
N ALA A 241 -9.83 -9.57 2.88
CA ALA A 241 -9.56 -8.34 2.11
C ALA A 241 -10.87 -7.64 1.70
N ARG A 242 -11.83 -8.41 1.16
CA ARG A 242 -13.14 -7.89 0.75
C ARG A 242 -13.99 -7.42 1.92
N ALA A 243 -13.90 -8.09 3.07
CA ALA A 243 -14.59 -7.67 4.29
C ALA A 243 -14.06 -6.31 4.76
N TYR A 244 -12.75 -6.10 4.79
CA TYR A 244 -12.15 -4.81 5.11
C TYR A 244 -12.54 -3.72 4.11
N LEU A 245 -12.48 -4.01 2.81
CA LEU A 245 -12.90 -3.06 1.77
C LEU A 245 -14.36 -2.63 1.94
N LYS A 246 -15.25 -3.56 2.30
CA LYS A 246 -16.64 -3.23 2.59
C LYS A 246 -16.77 -2.36 3.84
N SER A 247 -16.11 -2.73 4.94
CA SER A 247 -16.12 -1.93 6.17
C SER A 247 -15.61 -0.51 5.94
N GLY A 248 -14.60 -0.34 5.08
CA GLY A 248 -14.09 1.00 4.77
C GLY A 248 -14.97 1.80 3.80
N MET A 249 -15.77 1.16 2.94
CA MET A 249 -16.85 1.84 2.22
C MET A 249 -17.90 2.37 3.21
N ASP A 250 -18.34 1.52 4.16
CA ASP A 250 -19.29 1.91 5.20
C ASP A 250 -18.71 3.05 6.08
N ALA A 251 -17.40 3.03 6.34
CA ALA A 251 -16.68 4.08 7.05
C ALA A 251 -16.71 5.42 6.30
N GLY A 252 -16.37 5.42 5.01
CA GLY A 252 -16.40 6.64 4.20
C GLY A 252 -17.80 7.21 3.99
N GLU A 253 -18.83 6.36 3.96
CA GLU A 253 -20.24 6.80 3.95
C GLU A 253 -20.60 7.55 5.24
N ARG A 254 -20.16 7.06 6.40
CA ARG A 254 -20.37 7.73 7.68
C ARG A 254 -19.56 9.02 7.80
N GLU A 255 -18.30 9.01 7.35
CA GLU A 255 -17.41 10.17 7.39
C GLU A 255 -17.98 11.34 6.60
N LEU A 256 -18.38 11.10 5.35
CA LEU A 256 -18.90 12.16 4.47
C LEU A 256 -20.34 12.53 4.84
N GLY A 257 -21.16 11.54 5.17
CA GLY A 257 -22.56 11.73 5.54
C GLY A 257 -23.51 11.94 4.35
N GLU A 258 -24.77 11.57 4.53
CA GLU A 258 -25.78 11.52 3.45
C GLU A 258 -26.02 12.88 2.76
N VAL A 259 -26.02 13.97 3.54
CA VAL A 259 -26.23 15.32 3.00
C VAL A 259 -25.09 15.72 2.08
N PHE A 260 -23.84 15.47 2.49
CA PHE A 260 -22.66 15.76 1.68
C PHE A 260 -22.68 14.96 0.37
N PHE A 261 -23.06 13.68 0.43
CA PHE A 261 -23.24 12.85 -0.77
C PHE A 261 -24.26 13.45 -1.72
N ALA A 262 -25.42 13.87 -1.21
CA ALA A 262 -26.48 14.42 -2.04
C ALA A 262 -26.08 15.76 -2.69
N GLU A 263 -25.40 16.64 -1.95
CA GLU A 263 -25.00 17.96 -2.42
C GLU A 263 -23.83 17.91 -3.42
N ASN A 264 -22.92 16.95 -3.25
CA ASN A 264 -21.68 16.89 -4.02
C ASN A 264 -21.68 15.80 -5.10
N LYS A 265 -22.78 15.07 -5.27
CA LYS A 265 -22.90 14.01 -6.29
C LYS A 265 -22.51 14.55 -7.67
N GLY A 266 -21.59 13.86 -8.34
CA GLY A 266 -21.07 14.27 -9.64
C GLY A 266 -19.77 15.09 -9.58
N HIS A 267 -19.37 15.54 -8.40
CA HIS A 267 -18.20 16.42 -8.18
C HIS A 267 -17.15 15.79 -7.26
N PHE A 268 -17.22 14.48 -6.99
CA PHE A 268 -16.34 13.81 -6.02
C PHE A 268 -14.86 13.81 -6.43
N TRP A 269 -14.52 14.06 -7.69
CA TRP A 269 -13.12 14.14 -8.10
C TRP A 269 -12.45 15.45 -7.66
N ASP A 270 -13.22 16.54 -7.69
CA ASP A 270 -12.75 17.90 -7.40
C ASP A 270 -12.56 18.14 -5.90
N LEU A 271 -13.19 17.30 -5.07
CA LEU A 271 -13.10 17.33 -3.61
C LEU A 271 -12.03 16.35 -3.14
N HIS A 272 -11.15 16.80 -2.24
CA HIS A 272 -10.04 15.97 -1.78
C HIS A 272 -10.51 14.93 -0.76
N GLU A 273 -11.50 15.30 0.05
CA GLU A 273 -12.08 14.54 1.16
C GLU A 273 -12.83 13.29 0.69
N THR A 274 -13.33 13.28 -0.54
CA THR A 274 -14.06 12.16 -1.15
C THR A 274 -13.15 11.11 -1.79
N ARG A 275 -11.88 11.42 -2.01
CA ARG A 275 -10.94 10.54 -2.72
C ARG A 275 -10.69 9.21 -1.99
N PRO A 276 -10.53 9.16 -0.65
CA PRO A 276 -10.41 7.89 0.07
C PRO A 276 -11.61 6.97 -0.18
N TYR A 277 -12.84 7.51 -0.16
CA TYR A 277 -14.06 6.76 -0.45
C TYR A 277 -14.07 6.19 -1.88
N ILE A 278 -13.78 7.02 -2.89
CA ILE A 278 -13.74 6.55 -4.28
C ILE A 278 -12.65 5.47 -4.47
N ARG A 279 -11.48 5.63 -3.84
CA ARG A 279 -10.37 4.67 -3.91
C ARG A 279 -10.80 3.31 -3.34
N ILE A 280 -11.42 3.29 -2.17
CA ILE A 280 -11.83 2.02 -1.55
C ILE A 280 -12.98 1.36 -2.33
N CYS A 281 -13.93 2.13 -2.87
CA CYS A 281 -14.96 1.59 -3.77
C CYS A 281 -14.33 0.93 -5.00
N LYS A 282 -13.30 1.56 -5.59
CA LYS A 282 -12.60 1.02 -6.75
C LYS A 282 -11.90 -0.30 -6.41
N SER A 283 -11.18 -0.36 -5.29
CA SER A 283 -10.56 -1.59 -4.79
C SER A 283 -11.58 -2.71 -4.51
N TYR A 284 -12.73 -2.36 -3.92
CA TYR A 284 -13.82 -3.31 -3.69
C TYR A 284 -14.38 -3.87 -5.01
N ALA A 285 -14.63 -3.00 -5.99
CA ALA A 285 -15.11 -3.41 -7.31
C ALA A 285 -14.12 -4.35 -8.02
N ASP A 286 -12.82 -4.03 -7.96
CA ASP A 286 -11.76 -4.87 -8.53
C ASP A 286 -11.74 -6.24 -7.86
N SER A 287 -11.77 -6.30 -6.52
CA SER A 287 -11.87 -7.57 -5.79
C SER A 287 -13.13 -8.36 -6.16
N CYS A 288 -14.29 -7.71 -6.30
CA CYS A 288 -15.54 -8.34 -6.77
C CYS A 288 -15.37 -8.95 -8.16
N TRP A 289 -14.76 -8.22 -9.08
CA TRP A 289 -14.50 -8.71 -10.42
C TRP A 289 -13.58 -9.93 -10.43
N PHE A 290 -12.42 -9.87 -9.77
CA PHE A 290 -11.45 -10.96 -9.79
C PHE A 290 -11.95 -12.22 -9.07
N SER A 291 -12.82 -12.07 -8.07
CA SER A 291 -13.40 -13.20 -7.32
C SER A 291 -14.57 -13.92 -7.99
N GLY A 292 -15.09 -13.41 -9.11
CA GLY A 292 -16.24 -14.04 -9.78
C GLY A 292 -17.51 -13.19 -9.81
N ASN A 293 -17.64 -12.19 -8.94
CA ASN A 293 -18.87 -11.44 -8.72
C ASN A 293 -18.99 -10.21 -9.65
N ALA A 294 -19.29 -10.47 -10.93
CA ALA A 294 -19.32 -9.44 -11.96
C ALA A 294 -20.49 -8.45 -11.80
N GLU A 295 -21.64 -8.90 -11.32
CA GLU A 295 -22.81 -8.07 -11.08
C GLU A 295 -22.57 -7.06 -9.95
N GLU A 296 -21.92 -7.49 -8.87
CA GLU A 296 -21.59 -6.59 -7.76
C GLU A 296 -20.53 -5.57 -8.16
N ALA A 297 -19.48 -6.00 -8.88
CA ALA A 297 -18.49 -5.08 -9.43
C ALA A 297 -19.15 -4.00 -10.31
N GLN A 298 -20.13 -4.38 -11.14
CA GLN A 298 -20.86 -3.40 -11.95
C GLN A 298 -21.60 -2.37 -11.12
N LYS A 299 -22.32 -2.78 -10.06
CA LYS A 299 -23.06 -1.81 -9.22
C LYS A 299 -22.12 -0.76 -8.63
N VAL A 300 -20.97 -1.21 -8.13
CA VAL A 300 -20.00 -0.32 -7.47
C VAL A 300 -19.30 0.58 -8.49
N LEU A 301 -18.98 0.07 -9.69
CA LEU A 301 -18.41 0.88 -10.77
C LEU A 301 -19.42 1.87 -11.35
N GLU A 302 -20.70 1.48 -11.47
CA GLU A 302 -21.80 2.39 -11.81
C GLU A 302 -21.90 3.52 -10.77
N HIS A 303 -21.86 3.18 -9.48
CA HIS A 303 -21.85 4.15 -8.38
C HIS A 303 -20.66 5.12 -8.46
N ILE A 304 -19.45 4.62 -8.70
CA ILE A 304 -18.26 5.48 -8.89
C ILE A 304 -18.48 6.47 -10.04
N LEU A 305 -19.05 6.04 -11.17
CA LEU A 305 -19.33 6.93 -12.31
C LEU A 305 -20.47 7.92 -12.03
N GLU A 306 -21.40 7.60 -11.14
CA GLU A 306 -22.42 8.55 -10.69
C GLU A 306 -21.83 9.66 -9.81
N LEU A 307 -20.82 9.32 -8.98
CA LEU A 307 -20.12 10.27 -8.12
C LEU A 307 -19.04 11.06 -8.88
N ASN A 308 -18.41 10.43 -9.88
CA ASN A 308 -17.37 10.99 -10.73
C ASN A 308 -17.67 10.73 -12.24
N PRO A 309 -18.51 11.56 -12.88
CA PRO A 309 -18.99 11.34 -14.24
C PRO A 309 -17.92 11.44 -15.32
N GLU A 310 -16.84 12.17 -15.07
CA GLU A 310 -15.71 12.31 -16.00
C GLU A 310 -14.71 11.14 -15.89
N ASP A 311 -14.95 10.23 -14.95
CA ASP A 311 -14.20 8.99 -14.76
C ASP A 311 -12.68 9.18 -14.68
N ASN A 312 -12.25 10.18 -13.91
CA ASN A 312 -10.83 10.42 -13.68
C ASN A 312 -10.11 9.21 -13.03
N THR A 313 -10.86 8.30 -12.40
CA THR A 313 -10.36 7.09 -11.76
C THR A 313 -10.26 5.88 -12.70
N GLY A 314 -10.73 5.98 -13.94
CA GLY A 314 -10.66 4.87 -14.91
C GLY A 314 -11.60 3.69 -14.62
N ALA A 315 -12.69 3.89 -13.87
CA ALA A 315 -13.69 2.87 -13.57
C ALA A 315 -14.39 2.37 -14.85
N ARG A 316 -14.48 3.19 -15.92
CA ARG A 316 -15.09 2.82 -17.21
C ARG A 316 -14.48 1.58 -17.83
N TYR A 317 -13.18 1.36 -17.65
CA TYR A 317 -12.46 0.25 -18.29
C TYR A 317 -12.95 -1.09 -17.76
N LEU A 318 -12.93 -1.26 -16.44
CA LEU A 318 -13.44 -2.47 -15.82
C LEU A 318 -14.95 -2.60 -15.98
N LEU A 319 -15.70 -1.48 -15.94
CA LEU A 319 -17.15 -1.51 -16.12
C LEU A 319 -17.53 -2.03 -17.51
N THR A 320 -16.80 -1.60 -18.54
CA THR A 320 -17.00 -2.05 -19.92
C THR A 320 -16.71 -3.55 -20.05
N ALA A 321 -15.61 -4.03 -19.46
CA ALA A 321 -15.29 -5.46 -19.42
C ALA A 321 -16.40 -6.28 -18.74
N ALA A 322 -16.91 -5.80 -17.60
CA ALA A 322 -17.96 -6.46 -16.84
C ALA A 322 -19.31 -6.48 -17.57
N TYR A 323 -19.67 -5.39 -18.25
CA TYR A 323 -20.86 -5.36 -19.12
C TYR A 323 -20.74 -6.30 -20.31
N LEU A 324 -19.59 -6.36 -20.97
CA LEU A 324 -19.36 -7.29 -22.07
C LEU A 324 -19.46 -8.74 -21.58
N TYR A 325 -18.87 -9.04 -20.43
CA TYR A 325 -18.90 -10.38 -19.82
C TYR A 325 -20.32 -10.83 -19.51
N THR A 326 -21.12 -9.95 -18.90
CA THR A 326 -22.54 -10.19 -18.56
C THR A 326 -23.52 -9.90 -19.71
N ASN A 327 -23.02 -9.67 -20.92
CA ASN A 327 -23.80 -9.45 -22.13
C ASN A 327 -24.76 -8.23 -22.10
N LYS A 328 -24.45 -7.19 -21.31
CA LYS A 328 -25.20 -5.93 -21.23
C LYS A 328 -24.81 -4.97 -22.35
N LEU A 329 -24.97 -5.39 -23.61
CA LEU A 329 -24.41 -4.72 -24.79
C LEU A 329 -24.86 -3.25 -24.95
N LYS A 330 -26.14 -2.95 -24.68
CA LYS A 330 -26.65 -1.57 -24.72
C LYS A 330 -25.98 -0.65 -23.69
N LYS A 331 -25.62 -1.19 -22.52
CA LYS A 331 -24.88 -0.42 -21.51
C LYS A 331 -23.42 -0.23 -21.95
N THR A 332 -22.79 -1.24 -22.55
CA THR A 332 -21.46 -1.11 -23.16
C THR A 332 -21.44 -0.02 -24.24
N GLU A 333 -22.43 0.00 -25.15
CA GLU A 333 -22.54 1.04 -26.19
C GLU A 333 -22.56 2.44 -25.59
N LYS A 334 -23.38 2.67 -24.55
CA LYS A 334 -23.43 3.97 -23.87
C LYS A 334 -22.08 4.40 -23.27
N VAL A 335 -21.35 3.46 -22.67
CA VAL A 335 -20.01 3.76 -22.11
C VAL A 335 -19.02 4.09 -23.24
N LEU A 336 -19.03 3.33 -24.33
CA LEU A 336 -18.17 3.57 -25.49
C LEU A 336 -18.55 4.81 -26.31
N GLU A 337 -19.81 5.23 -26.30
CA GLU A 337 -20.25 6.51 -26.87
C GLU A 337 -19.75 7.68 -26.04
N LYS A 338 -19.86 7.59 -24.70
CA LYS A 338 -19.42 8.67 -23.80
C LYS A 338 -17.89 8.79 -23.75
N PHE A 339 -17.17 7.67 -23.64
CA PHE A 339 -15.73 7.68 -23.36
C PHE A 339 -14.86 7.09 -24.48
N GLY A 340 -15.44 6.62 -25.59
CA GLY A 340 -14.68 5.85 -26.60
C GLY A 340 -13.81 6.67 -27.56
N ASN A 341 -13.69 7.99 -27.37
CA ASN A 341 -12.67 8.78 -28.06
C ASN A 341 -11.27 8.64 -27.42
N ASP A 342 -11.19 7.89 -26.33
CA ASP A 342 -9.96 7.49 -25.67
C ASP A 342 -9.12 6.54 -26.55
N ALA A 343 -7.83 6.82 -26.65
CA ALA A 343 -6.86 6.08 -27.44
C ALA A 343 -6.31 4.82 -26.74
N ALA A 344 -6.79 4.49 -25.54
CA ALA A 344 -6.38 3.30 -24.80
C ALA A 344 -6.68 2.00 -25.55
N ALA A 345 -5.79 1.02 -25.40
CA ALA A 345 -5.96 -0.33 -25.95
C ALA A 345 -7.31 -0.95 -25.53
N THR A 346 -7.71 -0.71 -24.28
CA THR A 346 -8.98 -1.18 -23.72
C THR A 346 -10.17 -0.84 -24.61
N VAL A 347 -10.30 0.41 -25.04
CA VAL A 347 -11.45 0.86 -25.85
C VAL A 347 -11.46 0.18 -27.22
N ALA A 348 -10.29 0.04 -27.84
CA ALA A 348 -10.18 -0.54 -29.17
C ALA A 348 -10.52 -2.05 -29.17
N TYR A 349 -10.02 -2.79 -28.18
CA TYR A 349 -10.33 -4.22 -28.04
C TYR A 349 -11.76 -4.47 -27.53
N ASP A 350 -12.30 -3.62 -26.67
CA ASP A 350 -13.69 -3.77 -26.20
C ASP A 350 -14.71 -3.49 -27.30
N ARG A 351 -14.43 -2.55 -28.21
CA ARG A 351 -15.22 -2.35 -29.45
C ARG A 351 -15.22 -3.59 -30.33
N MET A 352 -14.07 -4.26 -30.46
CA MET A 352 -13.97 -5.52 -31.19
C MET A 352 -14.83 -6.62 -30.54
N VAL A 353 -14.77 -6.75 -29.21
CA VAL A 353 -15.58 -7.73 -28.47
C VAL A 353 -17.07 -7.43 -28.58
N LEU A 354 -17.47 -6.15 -28.52
CA LEU A 354 -18.86 -5.72 -28.72
C LEU A 354 -19.38 -6.11 -30.11
N GLU A 355 -18.62 -5.84 -31.17
CA GLU A 355 -18.99 -6.23 -32.55
C GLU A 355 -19.16 -7.75 -32.66
N TYR A 356 -18.22 -8.51 -32.10
CA TYR A 356 -18.32 -9.97 -32.09
C TYR A 356 -19.58 -10.46 -31.36
N LYS A 357 -19.90 -9.89 -30.19
CA LYS A 357 -21.08 -10.28 -29.43
C LYS A 357 -22.40 -9.91 -30.13
N LYS A 358 -22.43 -8.83 -30.92
CA LYS A 358 -23.62 -8.41 -31.67
C LYS A 358 -23.81 -9.19 -32.97
N ASN A 359 -22.73 -9.36 -33.73
CA ASN A 359 -22.80 -9.73 -35.14
C ASN A 359 -21.95 -10.95 -35.51
N GLY A 360 -21.16 -11.49 -34.58
CA GLY A 360 -20.25 -12.60 -34.82
C GLY A 360 -19.03 -12.20 -35.65
N ILE A 361 -18.49 -13.15 -36.42
CA ILE A 361 -17.29 -12.94 -37.23
C ILE A 361 -17.68 -12.28 -38.56
N THR A 362 -17.49 -10.96 -38.64
CA THR A 362 -17.82 -10.14 -39.81
C THR A 362 -16.58 -9.50 -40.43
N SER A 363 -16.73 -8.89 -41.60
CA SER A 363 -15.69 -8.01 -42.18
C SER A 363 -15.42 -6.78 -41.30
N GLN A 364 -16.43 -6.30 -40.56
CA GLN A 364 -16.28 -5.22 -39.60
C GLN A 364 -15.42 -5.66 -38.41
N LEU A 365 -15.65 -6.87 -37.87
CA LEU A 365 -14.79 -7.43 -36.82
C LEU A 365 -13.32 -7.51 -37.26
N LYS A 366 -13.07 -7.98 -38.50
CA LYS A 366 -11.73 -8.01 -39.10
C LYS A 366 -11.07 -6.63 -39.12
N MET A 367 -11.83 -5.60 -39.53
CA MET A 367 -11.36 -4.22 -39.53
C MET A 367 -11.03 -3.74 -38.12
N LEU A 368 -11.94 -3.94 -37.16
CA LEU A 368 -11.76 -3.54 -35.76
C LEU A 368 -10.55 -4.21 -35.12
N TYR A 369 -10.30 -5.49 -35.42
CA TYR A 369 -9.10 -6.17 -34.93
C TYR A 369 -7.79 -5.55 -35.48
N ARG A 370 -7.77 -5.12 -36.74
CA ARG A 370 -6.61 -4.39 -37.30
C ARG A 370 -6.41 -3.04 -36.60
N VAL A 371 -7.50 -2.31 -36.34
CA VAL A 371 -7.46 -1.05 -35.59
C VAL A 371 -6.91 -1.29 -34.18
N ALA A 372 -7.44 -2.27 -33.45
CA ALA A 372 -6.98 -2.60 -32.10
C ALA A 372 -5.50 -2.99 -32.05
N ARG A 373 -5.01 -3.76 -33.04
CA ARG A 373 -3.58 -4.07 -33.18
C ARG A 373 -2.71 -2.85 -33.48
N ASN A 374 -3.23 -1.87 -34.20
CA ASN A 374 -2.51 -0.62 -34.47
C ASN A 374 -2.42 0.26 -33.23
N VAL A 375 -3.46 0.24 -32.37
CA VAL A 375 -3.45 0.93 -31.07
C VAL A 375 -2.45 0.26 -30.13
N ASN A 376 -2.54 -1.05 -29.96
CA ASN A 376 -1.55 -1.79 -29.16
C ASN A 376 -1.28 -3.18 -29.74
N LYS A 377 -0.13 -3.30 -30.41
CA LYS A 377 0.32 -4.54 -31.06
C LYS A 377 0.71 -5.66 -30.08
N HIS A 378 0.89 -5.34 -28.80
CA HIS A 378 1.38 -6.29 -27.80
C HIS A 378 0.27 -7.17 -27.22
N VAL A 379 -0.98 -6.66 -27.18
CA VAL A 379 -2.14 -7.36 -26.60
C VAL A 379 -2.31 -8.79 -27.12
N PRO A 380 -2.32 -9.07 -28.45
CA PRO A 380 -2.55 -10.44 -28.93
C PRO A 380 -1.47 -11.42 -28.47
N GLY A 381 -0.23 -10.94 -28.29
CA GLY A 381 0.87 -11.77 -27.81
C GLY A 381 0.62 -12.31 -26.39
N TYR A 382 0.19 -11.45 -25.48
CA TYR A 382 -0.16 -11.87 -24.11
C TYR A 382 -1.49 -12.62 -24.05
N LEU A 383 -2.49 -12.12 -24.77
CA LEU A 383 -3.84 -12.69 -24.75
C LEU A 383 -3.91 -14.12 -25.31
N LEU A 384 -3.15 -14.41 -26.37
CA LEU A 384 -3.09 -15.74 -26.99
C LEU A 384 -2.07 -16.67 -26.33
N GLY A 385 -1.42 -16.25 -25.24
CA GLY A 385 -0.44 -17.06 -24.53
C GLY A 385 0.91 -17.24 -25.25
N ILE A 386 1.18 -16.47 -26.31
CA ILE A 386 2.47 -16.46 -27.03
C ILE A 386 3.55 -15.86 -26.12
N LYS A 387 3.18 -14.83 -25.35
CA LYS A 387 3.98 -14.22 -24.30
C LYS A 387 3.41 -14.58 -22.94
N ARG A 388 4.30 -14.84 -21.98
CA ARG A 388 3.90 -15.08 -20.58
C ARG A 388 3.56 -13.75 -19.93
N LEU A 389 2.43 -13.70 -19.23
CA LEU A 389 2.10 -12.59 -18.34
C LEU A 389 3.09 -12.56 -17.17
N PRO A 390 3.47 -11.38 -16.67
CA PRO A 390 4.21 -11.26 -15.43
C PRO A 390 3.35 -11.72 -14.24
N HIS A 391 4.02 -12.04 -13.13
CA HIS A 391 3.35 -12.42 -11.89
C HIS A 391 2.69 -11.22 -11.18
N ASN A 392 3.14 -9.99 -11.46
CA ASN A 392 2.62 -8.74 -10.90
C ASN A 392 2.19 -7.80 -12.03
N LEU A 393 1.24 -6.92 -11.73
CA LEU A 393 0.90 -5.80 -12.60
C LEU A 393 2.12 -4.85 -12.75
N PRO A 394 2.25 -4.15 -13.89
CA PRO A 394 3.29 -3.14 -14.07
C PRO A 394 3.09 -1.94 -13.14
N ASP A 395 4.20 -1.36 -12.65
CA ASP A 395 4.16 -0.14 -11.81
C ASP A 395 3.77 1.11 -12.63
N PHE A 396 4.06 1.10 -13.93
CA PHE A 396 3.77 2.19 -14.86
C PHE A 396 3.23 1.64 -16.18
N VAL A 397 2.20 2.30 -16.69
CA VAL A 397 1.53 1.94 -17.94
C VAL A 397 1.65 3.12 -18.92
N GLY A 398 2.30 2.89 -20.05
CA GLY A 398 2.37 3.85 -21.16
C GLY A 398 1.42 3.48 -22.29
N MET A 399 0.76 4.47 -22.88
CA MET A 399 -0.14 4.26 -24.02
C MET A 399 0.57 3.55 -25.19
N GLY A 400 0.00 2.45 -25.66
CA GLY A 400 0.50 1.62 -26.76
C GLY A 400 1.65 0.68 -26.40
N ASP A 401 2.16 0.69 -25.16
CA ASP A 401 3.31 -0.10 -24.76
C ASP A 401 2.95 -1.54 -24.35
N ALA A 402 3.96 -2.32 -23.94
CA ALA A 402 3.74 -3.69 -23.48
C ALA A 402 3.07 -3.79 -22.10
N ASN A 403 3.22 -2.78 -21.24
CA ASN A 403 2.63 -2.74 -19.91
C ASN A 403 1.12 -2.47 -19.98
N GLU A 404 0.67 -1.58 -20.87
CA GLU A 404 -0.76 -1.37 -21.17
C GLU A 404 -1.40 -2.68 -21.64
N ALA A 405 -0.70 -3.43 -22.50
CA ALA A 405 -1.18 -4.72 -22.96
C ALA A 405 -1.29 -5.76 -21.83
N ILE A 406 -0.35 -5.75 -20.87
CA ILE A 406 -0.38 -6.63 -19.70
C ILE A 406 -1.57 -6.28 -18.80
N GLU A 407 -1.74 -5.00 -18.48
CA GLU A 407 -2.86 -4.51 -17.67
C GLU A 407 -4.20 -4.88 -18.30
N TYR A 408 -4.38 -4.56 -19.59
CA TYR A 408 -5.58 -4.92 -20.34
C TYR A 408 -5.90 -6.41 -20.25
N VAL A 409 -4.92 -7.28 -20.53
CA VAL A 409 -5.15 -8.74 -20.54
C VAL A 409 -5.48 -9.27 -19.15
N ILE A 410 -4.87 -8.73 -18.08
CA ILE A 410 -5.16 -9.16 -16.70
C ILE A 410 -6.58 -8.72 -16.29
N VAL A 411 -6.90 -7.44 -16.48
CA VAL A 411 -8.22 -6.88 -16.13
C VAL A 411 -9.33 -7.57 -16.93
N HIS A 412 -9.13 -7.81 -18.22
CA HIS A 412 -10.14 -8.43 -19.10
C HIS A 412 -10.06 -9.95 -19.16
N SER A 413 -9.24 -10.59 -18.33
CA SER A 413 -9.00 -12.04 -18.37
C SER A 413 -10.28 -12.87 -18.37
N ARG A 414 -11.21 -12.59 -17.45
CA ARG A 414 -12.52 -13.28 -17.37
C ARG A 414 -13.38 -13.08 -18.61
N LEU A 415 -13.38 -11.88 -19.18
CA LEU A 415 -14.09 -11.60 -20.43
C LEU A 415 -13.55 -12.48 -21.55
N TRP A 416 -12.24 -12.48 -21.77
CA TRP A 416 -11.64 -13.24 -22.85
C TRP A 416 -11.72 -14.76 -22.67
N THR A 417 -11.62 -15.26 -21.44
CA THR A 417 -11.87 -16.68 -21.14
C THR A 417 -13.29 -17.12 -21.52
N SER A 418 -14.27 -16.19 -21.48
CA SER A 418 -15.64 -16.47 -21.94
C SER A 418 -15.82 -16.47 -23.47
N LEU A 419 -14.77 -16.16 -24.24
CA LEU A 419 -14.82 -15.99 -25.70
C LEU A 419 -13.82 -16.90 -26.44
N PRO A 420 -13.83 -18.22 -26.23
CA PRO A 420 -12.85 -19.13 -26.80
C PRO A 420 -12.84 -19.15 -28.34
N ASP A 421 -13.98 -18.96 -28.99
CA ASP A 421 -14.06 -18.96 -30.45
C ASP A 421 -13.51 -17.68 -31.07
N LEU A 422 -13.63 -16.54 -30.38
CA LEU A 422 -12.98 -15.30 -30.79
C LEU A 422 -11.45 -15.41 -30.66
N LEU A 423 -10.96 -16.02 -29.57
CA LEU A 423 -9.53 -16.30 -29.39
C LEU A 423 -8.97 -17.24 -30.48
N LYS A 424 -9.68 -18.33 -30.79
CA LYS A 424 -9.32 -19.24 -31.90
C LYS A 424 -9.30 -18.51 -33.25
N TRP A 425 -10.27 -17.63 -33.47
CA TRP A 425 -10.31 -16.82 -34.69
C TRP A 425 -9.11 -15.88 -34.77
N MET A 426 -8.78 -15.17 -33.68
CA MET A 426 -7.61 -14.27 -33.59
C MET A 426 -6.29 -14.99 -33.87
N LEU A 427 -6.14 -16.22 -33.37
CA LEU A 427 -4.95 -17.04 -33.61
C LEU A 427 -4.73 -17.32 -35.10
N LYS A 428 -5.80 -17.55 -35.87
CA LYS A 428 -5.75 -17.74 -37.33
C LYS A 428 -5.46 -16.47 -38.13
N GLN A 429 -5.44 -15.30 -37.48
CA GLN A 429 -5.14 -14.00 -38.12
C GLN A 429 -3.67 -13.56 -37.89
N GLN A 430 -2.83 -14.42 -37.28
CA GLN A 430 -1.41 -14.14 -37.04
C GLN A 430 -0.52 -14.52 -38.25
N ASP A 431 -1.08 -15.22 -39.24
CA ASP A 431 -0.42 -15.59 -40.49
C ASP A 431 -0.44 -14.46 -41.54
#